data_AF-A0A8C8YPY6-F1
#
_entry.id   AF-A0A8C8YPY6-F1
#
_cell.length_a   1.000
_cell.length_b   1.000
_cell.length_c   1.000
_cell.angle_alpha   90.00
_cell.angle_beta   90.00
_cell.angle_gamma   90.00
#
_symmetry.space_group_name_H-M   'P 1'
#
loop_
_entity.id
_entity.type
_entity.pdbx_description
1 polymer ?
#
loop_
_entity_poly.entity_id
_entity_poly.type
_entity_poly.pdbx_seq_one_letter_code
_entity_poly.pdbx_strand_id
1 'polypeptide(L)'
;MAGHSYRFSSSFGVRNFSPCSAVTPKPGVRSCSCATAHRRGTHGGPGYRPSERGQLWLPGRGPLQAQRPRITTVTVNESLLTPLNLEIDPNAQCVKHEEKEQIKSLSSKFAAFIDKVRFLEQQNKLLETKCNLEPPFQGYTETLRRETECVEADSGRLAWELNHVQEVLEGYKKRYEEELALRAMAENEFVSCRRTIDCAYLHKADLEASMEVLREETVFLRSLYQKEIHLLQSQISDSLVVVKMDNSWELNIDLVVAEIKAQYDNIDSRSQAEAETWYQTKCEEMKATLTQQGENLCRTEKEISELNRMIQRLTAEVENGKQQRCKLEAAVTQSEQQGEAALSDARCKLAELEAALQKAKQDMACLLKEYQEVTNSKLGLDVEVATYLKLLEGEESR
;
A
#
# COMPACT_ATOMS: atom_id res chain seq x y z
N MET A 1 -45.79 53.50 -31.97
CA MET A 1 -44.69 54.26 -31.35
C MET A 1 -44.42 53.68 -29.97
N ALA A 2 -43.28 53.00 -29.80
CA ALA A 2 -42.50 52.80 -28.57
C ALA A 2 -41.53 51.63 -28.85
N GLY A 3 -40.34 51.96 -29.36
CA GLY A 3 -39.25 51.00 -29.50
C GLY A 3 -38.44 50.98 -28.20
N HIS A 4 -38.19 49.79 -27.67
CA HIS A 4 -37.17 49.57 -26.66
C HIS A 4 -36.11 48.62 -27.21
N SER A 5 -34.94 49.23 -27.41
CA SER A 5 -33.71 48.61 -27.87
C SER A 5 -32.96 48.07 -26.65
N TYR A 6 -32.59 46.80 -26.64
CA TYR A 6 -31.63 46.26 -25.68
C TYR A 6 -30.39 45.78 -26.41
N ARG A 7 -29.26 46.41 -26.04
CA ARG A 7 -27.90 46.14 -26.49
C ARG A 7 -27.42 44.77 -26.00
N PHE A 8 -26.91 43.97 -26.92
CA PHE A 8 -26.01 42.86 -26.62
C PHE A 8 -24.70 43.38 -26.04
N SER A 9 -24.31 42.86 -24.87
CA SER A 9 -22.99 43.05 -24.28
C SER A 9 -22.24 41.73 -24.36
N SER A 10 -21.26 41.65 -25.26
CA SER A 10 -20.34 40.53 -25.39
C SER A 10 -19.18 40.70 -24.41
N SER A 11 -19.05 39.78 -23.45
CA SER A 11 -17.82 39.64 -22.68
C SER A 11 -17.58 38.16 -22.38
N PHE A 12 -17.04 37.44 -23.36
CA PHE A 12 -16.40 36.14 -23.14
C PHE A 12 -14.89 36.37 -23.07
N GLY A 13 -14.35 36.28 -21.85
CA GLY A 13 -12.92 36.21 -21.61
C GLY A 13 -12.37 34.85 -22.02
N VAL A 14 -11.49 34.85 -23.01
CA VAL A 14 -10.72 33.67 -23.43
C VAL A 14 -9.59 33.48 -22.42
N ARG A 15 -9.66 32.41 -21.60
CA ARG A 15 -8.50 31.92 -20.84
C ARG A 15 -7.89 30.75 -21.59
N ASN A 16 -6.78 31.00 -22.26
CA ASN A 16 -5.89 29.96 -22.79
C ASN A 16 -5.17 29.29 -21.61
N PHE A 17 -5.31 27.97 -21.48
CA PHE A 17 -4.41 27.15 -20.66
C PHE A 17 -3.42 26.44 -21.56
N SER A 18 -2.14 26.77 -21.37
CA SER A 18 -0.97 26.15 -21.98
C SER A 18 -0.58 24.89 -21.20
N PRO A 19 -0.16 23.78 -21.83
CA PRO A 19 0.36 22.63 -21.09
C PRO A 19 1.87 22.84 -20.84
N CYS A 20 2.25 23.02 -19.58
CA CYS A 20 3.64 22.95 -19.16
C CYS A 20 4.02 21.50 -18.82
N SER A 21 5.18 21.11 -19.34
CA SER A 21 5.88 19.85 -19.12
C SER A 21 6.26 19.65 -17.64
N ALA A 22 6.13 18.41 -17.15
CA ALA A 22 6.83 17.90 -15.96
C ALA A 22 7.19 16.42 -16.27
N VAL A 23 8.40 16.15 -16.76
CA VAL A 23 9.61 15.76 -15.99
C VAL A 23 9.34 14.59 -15.04
N THR A 24 9.78 13.43 -15.48
CA THR A 24 9.88 12.18 -14.72
C THR A 24 11.03 12.24 -13.70
N PRO A 25 10.92 11.57 -12.53
CA PRO A 25 12.10 11.23 -11.74
C PRO A 25 12.63 9.85 -12.13
N LYS A 26 13.91 9.79 -12.52
CA LYS A 26 14.70 8.55 -12.60
C LYS A 26 15.05 8.06 -11.17
N PRO A 27 15.10 6.74 -10.93
CA PRO A 27 15.64 6.20 -9.68
C PRO A 27 17.18 6.25 -9.69
N GLY A 28 17.76 6.80 -8.63
CA GLY A 28 19.20 6.87 -8.42
C GLY A 28 19.77 5.52 -7.98
N VAL A 29 20.66 4.99 -8.81
CA VAL A 29 21.57 3.89 -8.48
C VAL A 29 22.63 4.41 -7.52
N ARG A 30 22.77 3.79 -6.34
CA ARG A 30 24.02 3.81 -5.56
C ARG A 30 24.43 2.38 -5.24
N SER A 31 25.36 1.90 -6.05
CA SER A 31 26.29 0.84 -5.69
C SER A 31 27.48 1.48 -4.96
N CYS A 32 27.83 0.96 -3.79
CA CYS A 32 29.18 1.07 -3.24
C CYS A 32 29.63 -0.33 -2.83
N SER A 33 30.65 -0.81 -3.54
CA SER A 33 31.40 -2.03 -3.24
C SER A 33 32.86 -1.64 -3.01
N CYS A 34 33.41 -1.98 -1.84
CA CYS A 34 34.81 -2.39 -1.55
C CYS A 34 34.94 -2.49 -0.01
N ALA A 35 35.15 -3.66 0.60
CA ALA A 35 36.38 -4.47 0.68
C ALA A 35 37.58 -3.60 1.12
N THR A 36 38.13 -3.69 2.34
CA THR A 36 38.95 -4.81 2.90
C THR A 36 39.24 -4.47 4.39
N ALA A 37 39.02 -5.38 5.35
CA ALA A 37 39.99 -6.29 5.97
C ALA A 37 41.06 -5.64 6.90
N HIS A 38 40.96 -5.83 8.23
CA HIS A 38 41.86 -6.70 9.02
C HIS A 38 41.74 -6.57 10.57
N ARG A 39 41.75 -7.76 11.21
CA ARG A 39 42.28 -8.17 12.53
C ARG A 39 41.71 -7.59 13.84
N ARG A 40 40.98 -8.45 14.56
CA ARG A 40 41.31 -9.10 15.86
C ARG A 40 40.23 -10.17 16.04
N GLY A 41 40.47 -11.46 16.23
CA GLY A 41 41.54 -12.10 16.99
C GLY A 41 40.98 -12.50 18.35
N THR A 42 40.13 -13.53 18.42
CA THR A 42 39.78 -14.16 19.70
C THR A 42 39.32 -15.60 19.50
N HIS A 43 39.88 -16.45 20.36
CA HIS A 43 39.86 -17.90 20.38
C HIS A 43 38.54 -18.49 20.90
N GLY A 44 38.21 -19.71 20.47
CA GLY A 44 37.18 -20.55 21.09
C GLY A 44 37.39 -22.00 20.66
N GLY A 45 38.21 -22.74 21.41
CA GLY A 45 38.48 -24.16 21.19
C GLY A 45 37.40 -25.08 21.81
N PRO A 46 37.36 -26.36 21.44
CA PRO A 46 36.44 -27.35 21.99
C PRO A 46 37.05 -28.08 23.20
N GLY A 47 36.20 -28.55 24.13
CA GLY A 47 36.60 -29.54 25.12
C GLY A 47 35.70 -29.61 26.35
N TYR A 48 34.82 -30.61 26.41
CA TYR A 48 34.13 -31.05 27.62
C TYR A 48 34.82 -32.31 28.18
N ARG A 49 35.30 -32.25 29.42
CA ARG A 49 35.13 -33.29 30.46
C ARG A 49 35.50 -32.73 31.85
N PRO A 50 34.98 -33.33 32.94
CA PRO A 50 34.95 -32.73 34.28
C PRO A 50 36.11 -33.21 35.17
N SER A 51 36.51 -32.41 36.16
CA SER A 51 36.59 -32.83 37.58
C SER A 51 37.12 -31.72 38.50
N GLU A 52 36.46 -31.64 39.65
CA GLU A 52 36.94 -31.48 41.03
C GLU A 52 38.36 -30.96 41.36
N ARG A 53 38.38 -30.02 42.33
CA ARG A 53 39.35 -29.78 43.43
C ARG A 53 40.86 -29.77 43.08
N GLY A 54 41.43 -28.57 42.99
CA GLY A 54 42.86 -28.33 43.28
C GLY A 54 43.13 -28.57 44.78
N GLN A 55 44.13 -29.38 45.16
CA GLN A 55 45.59 -29.24 45.06
C GLN A 55 46.18 -28.14 45.97
N LEU A 56 47.08 -28.55 46.86
CA LEU A 56 48.42 -27.94 46.92
C LEU A 56 49.46 -29.03 47.19
N TRP A 57 50.38 -29.18 46.25
CA TRP A 57 51.66 -29.87 46.43
C TRP A 57 52.71 -28.85 46.91
N LEU A 58 53.55 -29.26 47.85
CA LEU A 58 54.91 -28.75 48.00
C LEU A 58 55.88 -29.91 47.69
N PRO A 59 57.02 -29.66 47.03
CA PRO A 59 57.85 -30.71 46.46
C PRO A 59 58.85 -31.28 47.48
N GLY A 60 59.22 -32.53 47.23
CA GLY A 60 60.02 -33.35 48.13
C GLY A 60 61.53 -33.14 48.08
N ARG A 61 62.18 -33.75 49.07
CA ARG A 61 63.51 -34.36 48.98
C ARG A 61 63.64 -35.36 50.15
N GLY A 62 63.70 -36.65 49.84
CA GLY A 62 64.24 -37.66 50.77
C GLY A 62 65.76 -37.79 50.59
N PRO A 63 66.40 -38.85 51.11
CA PRO A 63 66.08 -39.61 52.32
C PRO A 63 67.32 -39.79 53.21
N LEU A 64 67.18 -39.84 54.54
CA LEU A 64 68.23 -40.41 55.40
C LEU A 64 67.61 -41.31 56.48
N GLN A 65 67.67 -42.58 56.13
CA GLN A 65 67.82 -43.76 56.98
C GLN A 65 68.58 -43.48 58.29
N ALA A 66 67.93 -43.68 59.44
CA ALA A 66 68.60 -44.01 60.72
C ALA A 66 67.60 -44.59 61.73
N GLN A 67 67.52 -45.92 61.69
CA GLN A 67 67.47 -46.86 62.81
C GLN A 67 66.88 -46.41 64.16
N ARG A 68 65.88 -47.19 64.62
CA ARG A 68 65.58 -47.38 66.05
C ARG A 68 66.76 -48.07 66.76
N PRO A 69 67.20 -47.59 67.93
CA PRO A 69 67.79 -48.44 68.97
C PRO A 69 66.76 -48.54 70.12
N ARG A 70 66.14 -49.69 70.36
CA ARG A 70 66.64 -50.79 71.20
C ARG A 70 67.24 -50.29 72.53
N ILE A 71 66.36 -50.15 73.53
CA ILE A 71 66.71 -49.97 74.93
C ILE A 71 67.59 -51.15 75.34
N THR A 72 68.87 -50.86 75.62
CA THR A 72 69.83 -51.81 76.14
C THR A 72 70.30 -51.27 77.48
N THR A 73 70.29 -52.12 78.50
CA THR A 73 70.63 -51.84 79.90
C THR A 73 72.01 -51.19 80.02
N VAL A 74 72.06 -49.95 80.47
CA VAL A 74 73.30 -49.23 80.80
C VAL A 74 73.72 -49.61 82.20
N THR A 75 74.88 -50.25 82.30
CA THR A 75 75.60 -50.55 83.53
C THR A 75 75.90 -49.24 84.28
N VAL A 76 75.38 -49.11 85.50
CA VAL A 76 75.60 -47.95 86.37
C VAL A 76 77.08 -47.93 86.76
N ASN A 77 77.81 -46.93 86.27
CA ASN A 77 79.18 -46.67 86.70
C ASN A 77 79.08 -45.85 88.00
N GLU A 78 79.28 -46.51 89.14
CA GLU A 78 79.18 -45.92 90.49
C GLU A 78 80.21 -44.79 90.74
N SER A 79 81.10 -44.53 89.79
CA SER A 79 82.11 -43.45 89.81
C SER A 79 81.59 -42.08 89.34
N LEU A 80 80.33 -41.98 88.89
CA LEU A 80 79.71 -40.73 88.40
C LEU A 80 78.51 -40.27 89.23
N LEU A 81 78.26 -40.90 90.39
CA LEU A 81 77.29 -40.48 91.40
C LEU A 81 77.88 -39.47 92.40
N THR A 82 78.70 -38.55 91.91
CA THR A 82 78.89 -37.27 92.58
C THR A 82 77.83 -36.33 92.02
N PRO A 83 76.99 -35.69 92.85
CA PRO A 83 76.06 -34.68 92.35
C PRO A 83 76.94 -33.56 91.77
N LEU A 84 77.05 -33.52 90.45
CA LEU A 84 77.51 -32.33 89.77
C LEU A 84 76.43 -31.28 90.05
N ASN A 85 76.66 -30.50 91.10
CA ASN A 85 76.16 -29.14 91.21
C ASN A 85 76.71 -28.40 90.00
N LEU A 86 76.08 -28.61 88.85
CA LEU A 86 75.92 -27.53 87.91
C LEU A 86 75.04 -26.57 88.70
N GLU A 87 75.68 -25.62 89.39
CA GLU A 87 75.06 -24.31 89.56
C GLU A 87 74.67 -23.90 88.14
N ILE A 88 73.45 -24.29 87.75
CA ILE A 88 72.81 -23.74 86.58
C ILE A 88 72.75 -22.29 86.94
N ASP A 89 73.63 -21.51 86.30
CA ASP A 89 73.78 -20.09 86.52
C ASP A 89 72.39 -19.53 86.83
N PRO A 90 72.14 -18.98 88.04
CA PRO A 90 70.82 -18.50 88.41
C PRO A 90 70.29 -17.50 87.37
N ASN A 91 71.19 -16.87 86.62
CA ASN A 91 70.88 -16.06 85.46
C ASN A 91 70.32 -16.88 84.27
N ALA A 92 70.88 -18.05 83.94
CA ALA A 92 70.41 -18.92 82.84
C ALA A 92 69.07 -19.60 83.12
N GLN A 93 68.75 -19.93 84.38
CA GLN A 93 67.43 -20.44 84.77
C GLN A 93 66.37 -19.34 84.77
N CYS A 94 66.74 -18.14 85.22
CA CYS A 94 65.88 -16.95 85.14
C CYS A 94 65.55 -16.63 83.68
N VAL A 95 66.55 -16.62 82.79
CA VAL A 95 66.36 -16.40 81.34
C VAL A 95 65.46 -17.46 80.70
N LYS A 96 65.61 -18.76 81.01
CA LYS A 96 64.70 -19.79 80.47
C LYS A 96 63.27 -19.70 81.01
N HIS A 97 63.10 -19.32 82.27
CA HIS A 97 61.77 -19.06 82.84
C HIS A 97 61.14 -17.84 82.16
N GLU A 98 61.91 -16.78 81.94
CA GLU A 98 61.50 -15.57 81.23
C GLU A 98 61.15 -15.85 79.75
N GLU A 99 61.96 -16.62 79.03
CA GLU A 99 61.64 -17.09 77.66
C GLU A 99 60.37 -17.94 77.63
N LYS A 100 60.17 -18.82 78.61
CA LYS A 100 58.94 -19.65 78.70
C LYS A 100 57.71 -18.80 78.97
N GLU A 101 57.80 -17.79 79.83
CA GLU A 101 56.71 -16.85 80.08
C GLU A 101 56.46 -15.92 78.88
N GLN A 102 57.50 -15.52 78.15
CA GLN A 102 57.37 -14.81 76.88
C GLN A 102 56.68 -15.66 75.81
N ILE A 103 57.03 -16.95 75.68
CA ILE A 103 56.38 -17.89 74.75
C ILE A 103 54.92 -18.12 75.16
N LYS A 104 54.60 -18.23 76.44
CA LYS A 104 53.20 -18.32 76.91
C LYS A 104 52.42 -17.05 76.64
N SER A 105 53.01 -15.87 76.88
CA SER A 105 52.42 -14.57 76.54
C SER A 105 52.17 -14.46 75.04
N LEU A 106 53.13 -14.88 74.22
CA LEU A 106 53.02 -14.88 72.77
C LEU A 106 51.97 -15.89 72.27
N SER A 107 51.93 -17.09 72.85
CA SER A 107 50.93 -18.12 72.56
C SER A 107 49.52 -17.67 72.95
N SER A 108 49.36 -17.03 74.11
CA SER A 108 48.09 -16.41 74.51
C SER A 108 47.67 -15.29 73.55
N LYS A 109 48.62 -14.47 73.09
CA LYS A 109 48.37 -13.46 72.05
C LYS A 109 47.99 -14.10 70.71
N PHE A 110 48.58 -15.22 70.32
CA PHE A 110 48.22 -15.96 69.11
C PHE A 110 46.84 -16.62 69.22
N ALA A 111 46.49 -17.21 70.36
CA ALA A 111 45.15 -17.74 70.59
C ALA A 111 44.11 -16.62 70.50
N ALA A 112 44.35 -15.48 71.15
CA ALA A 112 43.48 -14.30 71.04
C ALA A 112 43.39 -13.77 69.59
N PHE A 113 44.48 -13.82 68.82
CA PHE A 113 44.47 -13.44 67.41
C PHE A 113 43.68 -14.43 66.54
N ILE A 114 43.84 -15.74 66.76
CA ILE A 114 43.08 -16.78 66.06
C ILE A 114 41.58 -16.66 66.36
N ASP A 115 41.22 -16.43 67.63
CA ASP A 115 39.83 -16.22 68.02
C ASP A 115 39.28 -14.93 67.39
N LYS A 116 40.10 -13.88 67.27
CA LYS A 116 39.72 -12.66 66.57
C LYS A 116 39.52 -12.89 65.08
N VAL A 117 40.38 -13.67 64.43
CA VAL A 117 40.24 -14.03 63.00
C VAL A 117 38.99 -14.86 62.78
N ARG A 118 38.74 -15.88 63.61
CA ARG A 118 37.51 -16.69 63.54
C ARG A 118 36.25 -15.86 63.74
N PHE A 119 36.27 -14.93 64.70
CA PHE A 119 35.17 -14.00 64.92
C PHE A 119 34.96 -13.10 63.69
N LEU A 120 36.04 -12.57 63.11
CA LEU A 120 35.97 -11.77 61.88
C LEU A 120 35.51 -12.58 60.66
N GLU A 121 35.91 -13.84 60.52
CA GLU A 121 35.44 -14.76 59.47
C GLU A 121 33.95 -15.06 59.63
N GLN A 122 33.49 -15.32 60.86
CA GLN A 122 32.06 -15.50 61.15
C GLN A 122 31.26 -14.24 60.85
N GLN A 123 31.78 -13.06 61.23
CA GLN A 123 31.16 -11.78 60.89
C GLN A 123 31.14 -11.54 59.37
N ASN A 124 32.22 -11.85 58.65
CA ASN A 124 32.26 -11.73 57.19
C ASN A 124 31.26 -12.67 56.53
N LYS A 125 31.11 -13.91 56.98
CA LYS A 125 30.13 -14.84 56.42
C LYS A 125 28.68 -14.39 56.66
N LEU A 126 28.42 -13.77 57.82
CA LEU A 126 27.13 -13.12 58.11
C LEU A 126 26.92 -11.86 57.24
N LEU A 127 27.98 -11.10 56.98
CA LEU A 127 27.92 -9.95 56.07
C LEU A 127 27.74 -10.39 54.62
N GLU A 128 28.40 -11.43 54.15
CA GLU A 128 28.24 -12.00 52.81
C GLU A 128 26.79 -12.42 52.57
N THR A 129 26.16 -13.10 53.53
CA THR A 129 24.75 -13.49 53.42
C THR A 129 23.78 -12.31 53.50
N LYS A 130 24.08 -11.29 54.33
CA LYS A 130 23.28 -10.05 54.40
C LYS A 130 23.45 -9.14 53.18
N CYS A 131 24.64 -9.15 52.56
CA CYS A 131 24.96 -8.38 51.36
C CYS A 131 24.56 -9.13 50.07
N ASN A 132 24.07 -10.36 50.17
CA ASN A 132 23.59 -11.13 49.02
C ASN A 132 22.19 -10.68 48.59
N LEU A 133 22.11 -9.42 48.14
CA LEU A 133 20.87 -8.77 47.70
C LEU A 133 20.52 -9.11 46.24
N GLU A 134 21.32 -9.92 45.53
CA GLU A 134 21.07 -10.26 44.13
C GLU A 134 19.71 -10.94 43.86
N PRO A 135 19.23 -11.93 44.64
CA PRO A 135 17.98 -12.63 44.32
C PRO A 135 16.72 -11.73 44.30
N PRO A 136 16.47 -10.82 45.27
CA PRO A 136 15.31 -9.93 45.20
C PRO A 136 15.44 -8.88 44.08
N PHE A 137 16.64 -8.38 43.78
CA PHE A 137 16.84 -7.46 42.65
C PHE A 137 16.67 -8.15 41.29
N GLN A 138 17.08 -9.41 41.16
CA GLN A 138 16.83 -10.22 39.96
C GLN A 138 15.33 -10.42 39.72
N GLY A 139 14.55 -10.76 40.76
CA GLY A 139 13.10 -10.91 40.65
C GLY A 139 12.37 -9.61 40.27
N TYR A 140 12.81 -8.48 40.83
CA TYR A 140 12.27 -7.15 40.49
C TYR A 140 12.63 -6.75 39.05
N THR A 141 13.88 -6.97 38.64
CA THR A 141 14.34 -6.72 37.26
C THR A 141 13.56 -7.55 36.26
N GLU A 142 13.31 -8.83 36.56
CA GLU A 142 12.54 -9.72 35.71
C GLU A 142 11.05 -9.30 35.63
N THR A 143 10.49 -8.80 36.73
CA THR A 143 9.11 -8.28 36.73
C THR A 143 8.99 -7.02 35.89
N LEU A 144 9.91 -6.07 36.03
CA LEU A 144 9.97 -4.87 35.19
C LEU A 144 10.17 -5.21 33.71
N ARG A 145 10.97 -6.24 33.42
CA ARG A 145 11.17 -6.73 32.05
C ARG A 145 9.87 -7.25 31.45
N ARG A 146 9.14 -8.11 32.18
CA ARG A 146 7.83 -8.60 31.74
C ARG A 146 6.80 -7.47 31.56
N GLU A 147 6.79 -6.49 32.46
CA GLU A 147 5.94 -5.30 32.32
C GLU A 147 6.28 -4.52 31.04
N THR A 148 7.57 -4.34 30.76
CA THR A 148 8.04 -3.68 29.52
C THR A 148 7.61 -4.47 28.28
N GLU A 149 7.79 -5.79 28.27
CA GLU A 149 7.36 -6.67 27.18
C GLU A 149 5.83 -6.65 26.97
N CYS A 150 5.04 -6.61 28.06
CA CYS A 150 3.59 -6.43 27.98
C CYS A 150 3.19 -5.09 27.38
N VAL A 151 3.82 -3.99 27.82
CA VAL A 151 3.56 -2.64 27.30
C VAL A 151 3.97 -2.54 25.82
N GLU A 152 5.08 -3.16 25.42
CA GLU A 152 5.51 -3.24 24.02
C GLU A 152 4.50 -4.00 23.15
N ALA A 153 4.00 -5.14 23.63
CA ALA A 153 2.97 -5.91 22.92
C ALA A 153 1.66 -5.11 22.78
N ASP A 154 1.23 -4.42 23.85
CA ASP A 154 0.06 -3.53 23.82
C ASP A 154 0.27 -2.35 22.87
N SER A 155 1.45 -1.74 22.87
CA SER A 155 1.81 -0.68 21.92
C SER A 155 1.76 -1.17 20.47
N GLY A 156 2.23 -2.40 20.21
CA GLY A 156 2.13 -3.02 18.90
C GLY A 156 0.68 -3.26 18.46
N ARG A 157 -0.16 -3.76 19.37
CA ARG A 157 -1.60 -3.95 19.11
C ARG A 157 -2.29 -2.62 18.81
N LEU A 158 -2.07 -1.59 19.63
CA LEU A 158 -2.66 -0.27 19.43
C LEU A 158 -2.18 0.39 18.13
N ALA A 159 -0.90 0.20 17.76
CA ALA A 159 -0.39 0.69 16.48
C ALA A 159 -1.07 -0.01 15.29
N TRP A 160 -1.31 -1.32 15.39
CA TRP A 160 -2.06 -2.05 14.37
C TRP A 160 -3.51 -1.58 14.29
N GLU A 161 -4.21 -1.41 15.42
CA GLU A 161 -5.58 -0.91 15.46
C GLU A 161 -5.69 0.50 14.86
N LEU A 162 -4.74 1.39 15.19
CA LEU A 162 -4.65 2.74 14.62
C LEU A 162 -4.50 2.69 13.10
N ASN A 163 -3.57 1.88 12.59
CA ASN A 163 -3.34 1.72 11.16
C ASN A 163 -4.59 1.15 10.46
N HIS A 164 -5.25 0.16 11.07
CA HIS A 164 -6.48 -0.42 10.52
C HIS A 164 -7.61 0.62 10.44
N VAL A 165 -7.84 1.39 11.50
CA VAL A 165 -8.84 2.46 11.51
C VAL A 165 -8.49 3.55 10.49
N GLN A 166 -7.20 3.88 10.34
CA GLN A 166 -6.73 4.86 9.36
C GLN A 166 -6.99 4.38 7.93
N GLU A 167 -6.70 3.12 7.60
CA GLU A 167 -6.99 2.53 6.29
C GLU A 167 -8.49 2.55 5.97
N VAL A 168 -9.33 2.17 6.93
CA VAL A 168 -10.79 2.22 6.78
C VAL A 168 -11.28 3.66 6.55
N LEU A 169 -10.76 4.62 7.31
CA LEU A 169 -11.11 6.03 7.18
C LEU A 169 -10.67 6.61 5.82
N GLU A 170 -9.49 6.24 5.34
CA GLU A 170 -9.00 6.65 4.02
C GLU A 170 -9.83 6.01 2.90
N GLY A 171 -10.27 4.75 3.09
CA GLY A 171 -11.23 4.10 2.22
C GLY A 171 -12.58 4.83 2.15
N TYR A 172 -13.12 5.27 3.29
CA TYR A 172 -14.34 6.09 3.32
C TYR A 172 -14.13 7.44 2.64
N LYS A 173 -13.04 8.14 2.94
CA LYS A 173 -12.69 9.42 2.33
C LYS A 173 -12.65 9.31 0.80
N LYS A 174 -11.98 8.28 0.27
CA LYS A 174 -11.93 8.02 -1.17
C LYS A 174 -13.32 7.82 -1.78
N ARG A 175 -14.18 7.01 -1.14
CA ARG A 175 -15.57 6.82 -1.59
C ARG A 175 -16.37 8.13 -1.55
N TYR A 176 -16.17 8.97 -0.54
CA TYR A 176 -16.81 10.29 -0.48
C TYR A 176 -16.35 11.22 -1.61
N GLU A 177 -15.06 11.22 -1.94
CA GLU A 177 -14.52 11.98 -3.08
C GLU A 177 -15.07 11.47 -4.42
N GLU A 178 -15.20 10.15 -4.60
CA GLU A 178 -15.82 9.53 -5.76
C GLU A 178 -17.31 9.91 -5.89
N GLU A 179 -18.08 9.83 -4.80
CA GLU A 179 -19.50 10.25 -4.78
C GLU A 179 -19.66 11.75 -5.07
N LEU A 180 -18.77 12.60 -4.55
CA LEU A 180 -18.77 14.03 -4.89
C LEU A 180 -18.51 14.27 -6.38
N ALA A 181 -17.58 13.52 -6.98
CA ALA A 181 -17.29 13.61 -8.40
C ALA A 181 -18.48 13.12 -9.25
N LEU A 182 -19.09 11.98 -8.90
CA LEU A 182 -20.29 11.45 -9.54
C LEU A 182 -21.45 12.44 -9.46
N ARG A 183 -21.68 13.04 -8.27
CA ARG A 183 -22.70 14.07 -8.08
C ARG A 183 -22.45 15.28 -8.98
N ALA A 184 -21.21 15.77 -9.05
CA ALA A 184 -20.86 16.89 -9.90
C ALA A 184 -21.10 16.59 -11.40
N MET A 185 -20.79 15.37 -11.85
CA MET A 185 -21.10 14.94 -13.22
C MET A 185 -22.61 14.90 -13.48
N ALA A 186 -23.39 14.29 -12.58
CA ALA A 186 -24.84 14.23 -12.70
C ALA A 186 -25.50 15.63 -12.68
N GLU A 187 -25.00 16.55 -11.85
CA GLU A 187 -25.45 17.95 -11.83
C GLU A 187 -25.13 18.67 -13.15
N ASN A 188 -23.95 18.45 -13.72
CA ASN A 188 -23.59 19.00 -15.03
C ASN A 188 -24.47 18.45 -16.16
N GLU A 189 -24.73 17.14 -16.17
CA GLU A 189 -25.65 16.50 -17.12
C GLU A 189 -27.07 17.04 -16.98
N PHE A 190 -27.56 17.20 -15.75
CA PHE A 190 -28.87 17.80 -15.48
C PHE A 190 -28.96 19.23 -16.02
N VAL A 191 -27.95 20.07 -15.76
CA VAL A 191 -27.91 21.45 -16.27
C VAL A 191 -27.86 21.46 -17.80
N SER A 192 -27.11 20.55 -18.43
CA SER A 192 -27.06 20.40 -19.89
C SER A 192 -28.43 20.00 -20.46
N CYS A 193 -29.06 18.97 -19.87
CA CYS A 193 -30.38 18.50 -20.24
C CYS A 193 -31.43 19.62 -20.13
N ARG A 194 -31.39 20.39 -19.03
CA ARG A 194 -32.28 21.55 -18.87
C ARG A 194 -32.10 22.57 -19.98
N ARG A 195 -30.85 22.91 -20.35
CA ARG A 195 -30.58 23.82 -21.48
C ARG A 195 -31.13 23.26 -22.79
N THR A 196 -30.96 21.97 -23.06
CA THR A 196 -31.52 21.35 -24.28
C THR A 196 -33.05 21.37 -24.29
N ILE A 197 -33.68 21.18 -23.13
CA ILE A 197 -35.13 21.28 -22.97
C ILE A 197 -35.60 22.71 -23.23
N ASP A 198 -34.95 23.71 -22.62
CA ASP A 198 -35.27 25.13 -22.82
C ASP A 198 -35.13 25.53 -24.30
N CYS A 199 -34.05 25.10 -24.98
CA CYS A 199 -33.87 25.31 -26.42
C CYS A 199 -34.97 24.65 -27.26
N ALA A 200 -35.37 23.41 -26.92
CA ALA A 200 -36.45 22.72 -27.61
C ALA A 200 -37.81 23.40 -27.39
N TYR A 201 -38.08 23.93 -26.19
CA TYR A 201 -39.28 24.72 -25.91
C TYR A 201 -39.31 26.02 -26.70
N LEU A 202 -38.20 26.75 -26.79
CA LEU A 202 -38.11 27.95 -27.61
C LEU A 202 -38.34 27.64 -29.10
N HIS A 203 -37.68 26.61 -29.62
CA HIS A 203 -37.87 26.19 -31.02
C HIS A 203 -39.31 25.77 -31.30
N LYS A 204 -39.95 25.05 -30.36
CA LYS A 204 -41.37 24.70 -30.45
C LYS A 204 -42.24 25.97 -30.52
N ALA A 205 -42.00 26.96 -29.65
CA ALA A 205 -42.76 28.20 -29.64
C ALA A 205 -42.61 28.99 -30.96
N ASP A 206 -41.41 29.01 -31.54
CA ASP A 206 -41.16 29.65 -32.85
C ASP A 206 -41.92 28.95 -33.99
N LEU A 207 -41.97 27.61 -33.97
CA LEU A 207 -42.75 26.82 -34.93
C LEU A 207 -44.26 27.02 -34.75
N GLU A 208 -44.75 27.08 -33.51
CA GLU A 208 -46.16 27.39 -33.21
C GLU A 208 -46.53 28.79 -33.73
N ALA A 209 -45.69 29.80 -33.52
CA ALA A 209 -45.92 31.15 -34.05
C ALA A 209 -45.93 31.16 -35.59
N SER A 210 -45.02 30.45 -36.23
CA SER A 210 -44.96 30.32 -37.70
C SER A 210 -46.21 29.61 -38.26
N MET A 211 -46.70 28.59 -37.54
CA MET A 211 -47.94 27.89 -37.89
C MET A 211 -49.15 28.81 -37.81
N GLU A 212 -49.26 29.64 -36.77
CA GLU A 212 -50.36 30.60 -36.65
C GLU A 212 -50.32 31.65 -37.77
N VAL A 213 -49.14 32.16 -38.12
CA VAL A 213 -49.00 33.10 -39.26
C VAL A 213 -49.48 32.46 -40.58
N LEU A 214 -49.04 31.23 -40.89
CA LEU A 214 -49.47 30.52 -42.10
C LEU A 214 -50.97 30.21 -42.08
N ARG A 215 -51.53 29.93 -40.90
CA ARG A 215 -52.97 29.70 -40.71
C ARG A 215 -53.76 30.98 -40.99
N GLU A 216 -53.31 32.13 -40.47
CA GLU A 216 -53.92 33.44 -40.74
C GLU A 216 -53.87 33.79 -42.23
N GLU A 217 -52.74 33.55 -42.89
CA GLU A 217 -52.58 33.74 -44.34
C GLU A 217 -53.54 32.86 -45.14
N THR A 218 -53.67 31.59 -44.76
CA THR A 218 -54.61 30.65 -45.40
C THR A 218 -56.06 31.15 -45.27
N VAL A 219 -56.45 31.65 -44.10
CA VAL A 219 -57.79 32.22 -43.87
C VAL A 219 -58.00 33.49 -44.70
N PHE A 220 -56.99 34.36 -44.77
CA PHE A 220 -57.02 35.58 -45.57
C PHE A 220 -57.21 35.27 -47.06
N LEU A 221 -56.40 34.39 -47.64
CA LEU A 221 -56.48 33.99 -49.05
C LEU A 221 -57.84 33.37 -49.38
N ARG A 222 -58.37 32.50 -48.51
CA ARG A 222 -59.72 31.94 -48.68
C ARG A 222 -60.79 33.03 -48.74
N SER A 223 -60.72 34.02 -47.84
CA SER A 223 -61.67 35.14 -47.84
C SER A 223 -61.53 36.02 -49.08
N LEU A 224 -60.30 36.27 -49.53
CA LEU A 224 -60.01 37.06 -50.73
C LEU A 224 -60.58 36.39 -51.98
N TYR A 225 -60.29 35.11 -52.19
CA TYR A 225 -60.82 34.37 -53.34
C TYR A 225 -62.34 34.26 -53.30
N GLN A 226 -62.95 34.10 -52.12
CA GLN A 226 -64.40 34.08 -52.01
C GLN A 226 -65.04 35.42 -52.44
N LYS A 227 -64.42 36.55 -52.07
CA LYS A 227 -64.88 37.89 -52.52
C LYS A 227 -64.69 38.09 -54.02
N GLU A 228 -63.56 37.66 -54.57
CA GLU A 228 -63.27 37.75 -56.01
C GLU A 228 -64.28 36.94 -56.83
N ILE A 229 -64.59 35.71 -56.42
CA ILE A 229 -65.61 34.87 -57.04
C ILE A 229 -66.96 35.59 -57.05
N HIS A 230 -67.37 36.20 -55.93
CA HIS A 230 -68.62 36.96 -55.86
C HIS A 230 -68.63 38.18 -56.80
N LEU A 231 -67.52 38.91 -56.91
CA LEU A 231 -67.41 40.06 -57.81
C LEU A 231 -67.52 39.63 -59.28
N LEU A 232 -66.80 38.58 -59.68
CA LEU A 232 -66.86 38.06 -61.04
C LEU A 232 -68.25 37.55 -61.41
N GLN A 233 -68.95 36.89 -60.48
CA GLN A 233 -70.33 36.47 -60.67
C GLN A 233 -71.29 37.67 -60.91
N SER A 234 -71.07 38.79 -60.19
CA SER A 234 -71.82 40.04 -60.42
C SER A 234 -71.53 40.61 -61.80
N GLN A 235 -70.24 40.72 -62.17
CA GLN A 235 -69.82 41.32 -63.44
C GLN A 235 -70.33 40.52 -64.66
N ILE A 236 -70.36 39.20 -64.58
CA ILE A 236 -70.94 38.34 -65.64
C ILE A 236 -72.45 38.60 -65.78
N SER A 237 -73.13 38.85 -64.68
CA SER A 237 -74.56 39.17 -64.67
C SER A 237 -74.84 40.56 -65.28
N ASP A 238 -73.95 41.53 -65.07
CA ASP A 238 -74.10 42.91 -65.55
C ASP A 238 -73.75 43.09 -67.05
N SER A 239 -72.76 42.34 -67.56
CA SER A 239 -72.29 42.45 -68.95
C SER A 239 -73.17 41.75 -70.00
N LEU A 240 -74.26 41.08 -69.61
CA LEU A 240 -75.17 40.39 -70.54
C LEU A 240 -76.17 41.36 -71.19
N VAL A 241 -75.68 42.44 -71.80
CA VAL A 241 -76.45 43.36 -72.64
C VAL A 241 -75.91 43.27 -74.06
N VAL A 242 -76.60 42.49 -74.90
CA VAL A 242 -76.27 42.32 -76.32
C VAL A 242 -76.64 43.59 -77.08
N VAL A 243 -75.65 44.44 -77.33
CA VAL A 243 -75.79 45.63 -78.19
C VAL A 243 -75.25 45.29 -79.57
N LYS A 244 -76.14 45.23 -80.56
CA LYS A 244 -75.76 45.27 -81.98
C LYS A 244 -75.72 46.73 -82.43
N MET A 245 -74.56 47.18 -82.88
CA MET A 245 -74.36 48.50 -83.50
C MET A 245 -73.76 48.28 -84.88
N ASP A 246 -74.50 48.69 -85.92
CA ASP A 246 -73.98 48.84 -87.28
C ASP A 246 -73.44 50.27 -87.42
N ASN A 247 -72.14 50.41 -87.65
CA ASN A 247 -71.46 51.68 -87.81
C ASN A 247 -70.88 51.80 -89.23
N SER A 248 -71.64 52.43 -90.13
CA SER A 248 -71.19 52.80 -91.48
C SER A 248 -70.62 54.22 -91.47
N TRP A 249 -69.32 54.33 -91.20
CA TRP A 249 -68.55 55.55 -91.49
C TRP A 249 -67.49 55.18 -92.51
N GLU A 250 -67.50 55.88 -93.64
CA GLU A 250 -66.50 55.74 -94.70
C GLU A 250 -65.18 56.34 -94.19
N LEU A 251 -64.49 55.52 -93.40
CA LEU A 251 -63.08 55.64 -93.11
C LEU A 251 -62.31 55.37 -94.41
N ASN A 252 -61.17 56.03 -94.63
CA ASN A 252 -60.21 55.54 -95.60
C ASN A 252 -59.66 54.20 -95.08
N ILE A 253 -60.35 53.13 -95.47
CA ILE A 253 -60.18 51.78 -94.92
C ILE A 253 -58.74 51.32 -95.14
N ASP A 254 -58.10 51.70 -96.23
CA ASP A 254 -56.75 51.23 -96.56
C ASP A 254 -55.68 51.75 -95.58
N LEU A 255 -55.77 53.02 -95.18
CA LEU A 255 -54.82 53.60 -94.21
C LEU A 255 -55.04 53.04 -92.80
N VAL A 256 -56.30 52.87 -92.38
CA VAL A 256 -56.61 52.32 -91.06
C VAL A 256 -56.34 50.81 -91.02
N VAL A 257 -56.58 50.09 -92.11
CA VAL A 257 -56.19 48.67 -92.23
C VAL A 257 -54.67 48.53 -92.24
N ALA A 258 -53.92 49.43 -92.86
CA ALA A 258 -52.46 49.41 -92.81
C ALA A 258 -51.91 49.69 -91.41
N GLU A 259 -52.45 50.68 -90.69
CA GLU A 259 -52.09 50.95 -89.29
C GLU A 259 -52.47 49.79 -88.36
N ILE A 260 -53.68 49.24 -88.52
CA ILE A 260 -54.12 48.06 -87.74
C ILE A 260 -53.21 46.86 -88.02
N LYS A 261 -52.84 46.60 -89.28
CA LYS A 261 -51.88 45.54 -89.63
C LYS A 261 -50.53 45.77 -88.97
N ALA A 262 -49.99 46.99 -89.04
CA ALA A 262 -48.72 47.32 -88.39
C ALA A 262 -48.77 47.16 -86.85
N GLN A 263 -49.90 47.52 -86.22
CA GLN A 263 -50.13 47.29 -84.80
C GLN A 263 -50.23 45.79 -84.47
N TYR A 264 -50.91 45.00 -85.30
CA TYR A 264 -50.97 43.54 -85.12
C TYR A 264 -49.60 42.89 -85.29
N ASP A 265 -48.84 43.27 -86.32
CA ASP A 265 -47.48 42.76 -86.54
C ASP A 265 -46.56 43.15 -85.38
N ASN A 266 -46.72 44.35 -84.82
CA ASN A 266 -45.99 44.78 -83.62
C ASN A 266 -46.39 43.98 -82.37
N ILE A 267 -47.68 43.74 -82.16
CA ILE A 267 -48.18 42.93 -81.04
C ILE A 267 -47.72 41.48 -81.16
N ASP A 268 -47.76 40.90 -82.36
CA ASP A 268 -47.37 39.51 -82.61
C ASP A 268 -45.86 39.32 -82.43
N SER A 269 -45.04 40.22 -82.99
CA SER A 269 -43.58 40.21 -82.78
C SER A 269 -43.19 40.44 -81.31
N ARG A 270 -43.91 41.32 -80.60
CA ARG A 270 -43.71 41.52 -79.16
C ARG A 270 -44.13 40.30 -78.35
N SER A 271 -45.27 39.69 -78.66
CA SER A 271 -45.75 38.46 -78.03
C SER A 271 -44.76 37.31 -78.21
N GLN A 272 -44.20 37.17 -79.43
CA GLN A 272 -43.17 36.17 -79.70
C GLN A 272 -41.89 36.43 -78.88
N ALA A 273 -41.41 37.68 -78.82
CA ALA A 273 -40.23 38.03 -78.04
C ALA A 273 -40.44 37.83 -76.52
N GLU A 274 -41.62 38.18 -76.01
CA GLU A 274 -41.99 37.95 -74.61
C GLU A 274 -42.09 36.44 -74.30
N ALA A 275 -42.64 35.63 -75.21
CA ALA A 275 -42.66 34.17 -75.05
C ALA A 275 -41.25 33.56 -75.09
N GLU A 276 -40.39 33.96 -76.03
CA GLU A 276 -39.02 33.47 -76.15
C GLU A 276 -38.18 33.82 -74.90
N THR A 277 -38.27 35.06 -74.41
CA THR A 277 -37.58 35.48 -73.18
C THR A 277 -38.12 34.76 -71.94
N TRP A 278 -39.43 34.52 -71.87
CA TRP A 278 -40.05 33.73 -70.80
C TRP A 278 -39.54 32.28 -70.81
N TYR A 279 -39.52 31.63 -71.97
CA TYR A 279 -39.00 30.26 -72.10
C TYR A 279 -37.49 30.17 -71.83
N GLN A 280 -36.70 31.16 -72.26
CA GLN A 280 -35.27 31.24 -71.91
C GLN A 280 -35.08 31.35 -70.40
N THR A 281 -35.78 32.28 -69.74
CA THR A 281 -35.69 32.47 -68.29
C THR A 281 -36.07 31.19 -67.55
N LYS A 282 -37.14 30.50 -67.97
CA LYS A 282 -37.56 29.23 -67.36
C LYS A 282 -36.53 28.11 -67.58
N CYS A 283 -35.94 28.03 -68.77
CA CYS A 283 -34.87 27.07 -69.04
C CYS A 283 -33.63 27.35 -68.18
N GLU A 284 -33.27 28.62 -67.97
CA GLU A 284 -32.15 29.03 -67.13
C GLU A 284 -32.39 28.76 -65.65
N GLU A 285 -33.58 29.08 -65.13
CA GLU A 285 -33.99 28.74 -63.76
C GLU A 285 -33.94 27.22 -63.51
N MET A 286 -34.45 26.42 -64.46
CA MET A 286 -34.39 24.95 -64.37
C MET A 286 -32.94 24.45 -64.36
N LYS A 287 -32.05 25.02 -65.19
CA LYS A 287 -30.62 24.67 -65.18
C LYS A 287 -29.93 25.08 -63.88
N ALA A 288 -30.25 26.26 -63.34
CA ALA A 288 -29.69 26.76 -62.08
C ALA A 288 -30.12 25.88 -60.88
N THR A 289 -31.39 25.49 -60.82
CA THR A 289 -31.88 24.58 -59.78
C THR A 289 -31.27 23.18 -59.90
N LEU A 290 -31.14 22.65 -61.11
CA LEU A 290 -30.52 21.33 -61.34
C LEU A 290 -29.03 21.31 -60.98
N THR A 291 -28.29 22.39 -61.31
CA THR A 291 -26.89 22.54 -60.89
C THR A 291 -26.75 22.65 -59.38
N GLN A 292 -27.59 23.46 -58.72
CA GLN A 292 -27.61 23.56 -57.26
C GLN A 292 -27.94 22.22 -56.59
N GLN A 293 -28.92 21.48 -57.11
CA GLN A 293 -29.23 20.14 -56.60
C GLN A 293 -28.07 19.16 -56.81
N GLY A 294 -27.40 19.20 -57.96
CA GLY A 294 -26.20 18.40 -58.22
C GLY A 294 -25.05 18.72 -57.25
N GLU A 295 -24.82 20.00 -56.96
CA GLU A 295 -23.83 20.40 -55.96
C GLU A 295 -24.19 19.94 -54.55
N ASN A 296 -25.47 20.08 -54.16
CA ASN A 296 -25.94 19.62 -52.85
C ASN A 296 -25.74 18.10 -52.70
N LEU A 297 -26.06 17.31 -53.74
CA LEU A 297 -25.81 15.87 -53.75
C LEU A 297 -24.32 15.54 -53.64
N CYS A 298 -23.45 16.28 -54.35
CA CYS A 298 -22.00 16.08 -54.23
C CYS A 298 -21.48 16.44 -52.82
N ARG A 299 -22.04 17.46 -52.16
CA ARG A 299 -21.70 17.81 -50.78
C ARG A 299 -22.13 16.72 -49.81
N THR A 300 -23.37 16.22 -49.90
CA THR A 300 -23.84 15.14 -49.02
C THR A 300 -23.07 13.83 -49.26
N GLU A 301 -22.72 13.51 -50.51
CA GLU A 301 -21.88 12.35 -50.82
C GLU A 301 -20.49 12.44 -50.16
N LYS A 302 -19.86 13.62 -50.19
CA LYS A 302 -18.59 13.87 -49.50
C LYS A 302 -18.73 13.72 -47.98
N GLU A 303 -19.77 14.32 -47.38
CA GLU A 303 -20.04 14.18 -45.94
C GLU A 303 -20.25 12.71 -45.54
N ILE A 304 -21.01 11.94 -46.32
CA ILE A 304 -21.20 10.51 -46.11
C ILE A 304 -19.85 9.77 -46.18
N SER A 305 -19.00 10.10 -47.16
CA SER A 305 -17.67 9.47 -47.29
C SER A 305 -16.75 9.80 -46.11
N GLU A 306 -16.80 11.02 -45.58
CA GLU A 306 -16.03 11.44 -44.41
C GLU A 306 -16.51 10.75 -43.13
N LEU A 307 -17.84 10.67 -42.93
CA LEU A 307 -18.44 9.94 -41.82
C LEU A 307 -18.09 8.45 -41.89
N ASN A 308 -18.15 7.82 -43.07
CA ASN A 308 -17.71 6.45 -43.24
C ASN A 308 -16.24 6.25 -42.87
N ARG A 309 -15.36 7.18 -43.25
CA ARG A 309 -13.94 7.15 -42.87
C ARG A 309 -13.74 7.31 -41.35
N MET A 310 -14.56 8.15 -40.71
CA MET A 310 -14.55 8.32 -39.25
C MET A 310 -15.03 7.04 -38.54
N ILE A 311 -16.10 6.42 -39.03
CA ILE A 311 -16.62 5.14 -38.51
C ILE A 311 -15.54 4.06 -38.60
N GLN A 312 -14.84 3.95 -39.74
CA GLN A 312 -13.75 2.97 -39.90
C GLN A 312 -12.60 3.21 -38.92
N ARG A 313 -12.20 4.47 -38.71
CA ARG A 313 -11.18 4.83 -37.72
C ARG A 313 -11.61 4.46 -36.29
N LEU A 314 -12.81 4.85 -35.88
CA LEU A 314 -13.33 4.54 -34.54
C LEU A 314 -13.47 3.03 -34.34
N THR A 315 -13.90 2.30 -35.36
CA THR A 315 -13.96 0.83 -35.32
C THR A 315 -12.56 0.22 -35.11
N ALA A 316 -11.53 0.74 -35.80
CA ALA A 316 -10.16 0.28 -35.61
C ALA A 316 -9.61 0.63 -34.21
N GLU A 317 -9.94 1.80 -33.67
CA GLU A 317 -9.56 2.20 -32.30
C GLU A 317 -10.22 1.29 -31.25
N VAL A 318 -11.51 0.96 -31.43
CA VAL A 318 -12.23 0.02 -30.56
C VAL A 318 -11.58 -1.38 -30.61
N GLU A 319 -11.26 -1.90 -31.80
CA GLU A 319 -10.62 -3.21 -31.91
C GLU A 319 -9.21 -3.22 -31.33
N ASN A 320 -8.42 -2.15 -31.52
CA ASN A 320 -7.12 -2.02 -30.87
C ASN A 320 -7.25 -1.99 -29.33
N GLY A 321 -8.22 -1.24 -28.81
CA GLY A 321 -8.53 -1.21 -27.37
C GLY A 321 -8.92 -2.59 -26.82
N LYS A 322 -9.77 -3.34 -27.55
CA LYS A 322 -10.12 -4.73 -27.20
C LYS A 322 -8.89 -5.64 -27.18
N GLN A 323 -8.02 -5.56 -28.19
CA GLN A 323 -6.79 -6.34 -28.22
C GLN A 323 -5.86 -6.02 -27.06
N GLN A 324 -5.71 -4.75 -26.69
CA GLN A 324 -4.91 -4.34 -25.54
C GLN A 324 -5.51 -4.87 -24.23
N ARG A 325 -6.84 -4.79 -24.05
CA ARG A 325 -7.53 -5.37 -22.90
C ARG A 325 -7.26 -6.87 -22.78
N CYS A 326 -7.43 -7.64 -23.87
CA CYS A 326 -7.17 -9.08 -23.86
C CYS A 326 -5.71 -9.41 -23.49
N LYS A 327 -4.74 -8.63 -23.99
CA LYS A 327 -3.32 -8.79 -23.63
C LYS A 327 -3.06 -8.54 -22.15
N LEU A 328 -3.68 -7.50 -21.59
CA LEU A 328 -3.54 -7.19 -20.16
C LEU A 328 -4.23 -8.23 -19.28
N GLU A 329 -5.43 -8.68 -19.63
CA GLU A 329 -6.14 -9.77 -18.93
C GLU A 329 -5.32 -11.06 -18.93
N ALA A 330 -4.70 -11.42 -20.06
CA ALA A 330 -3.81 -12.58 -20.15
C ALA A 330 -2.55 -12.41 -19.27
N ALA A 331 -1.96 -11.22 -19.22
CA ALA A 331 -0.81 -10.94 -18.36
C ALA A 331 -1.17 -10.99 -16.86
N VAL A 332 -2.34 -10.46 -16.47
CA VAL A 332 -2.85 -10.52 -15.10
C VAL A 332 -3.06 -11.97 -14.68
N THR A 333 -3.82 -12.74 -15.45
CA THR A 333 -4.08 -14.16 -15.15
C THR A 333 -2.80 -14.99 -15.07
N GLN A 334 -1.80 -14.72 -15.94
CA GLN A 334 -0.49 -15.36 -15.86
C GLN A 334 0.25 -15.00 -14.55
N SER A 335 0.25 -13.72 -14.16
CA SER A 335 0.89 -13.27 -12.93
C SER A 335 0.21 -13.82 -11.67
N GLU A 336 -1.12 -13.92 -11.68
CA GLU A 336 -1.91 -14.53 -10.60
C GLU A 336 -1.59 -16.02 -10.47
N GLN A 337 -1.55 -16.77 -11.58
CA GLN A 337 -1.16 -18.17 -11.57
C GLN A 337 0.26 -18.40 -11.05
N GLN A 338 1.21 -17.55 -11.46
CA GLN A 338 2.59 -17.59 -10.95
C GLN A 338 2.64 -17.27 -9.45
N GLY A 339 1.88 -16.29 -8.99
CA GLY A 339 1.75 -15.93 -7.58
C GLY A 339 1.15 -17.07 -6.74
N GLU A 340 0.05 -17.67 -7.20
CA GLU A 340 -0.60 -18.79 -6.51
C GLU A 340 0.32 -20.01 -6.43
N ALA A 341 1.07 -20.32 -7.51
CA ALA A 341 2.05 -21.39 -7.48
C ALA A 341 3.15 -21.15 -6.44
N ALA A 342 3.70 -19.94 -6.37
CA ALA A 342 4.71 -19.58 -5.37
C ALA A 342 4.17 -19.64 -3.93
N LEU A 343 2.92 -19.23 -3.71
CA LEU A 343 2.24 -19.34 -2.41
C LEU A 343 2.01 -20.79 -2.02
N SER A 344 1.56 -21.64 -2.95
CA SER A 344 1.39 -23.08 -2.75
C SER A 344 2.71 -23.74 -2.34
N ASP A 345 3.79 -23.43 -3.04
CA ASP A 345 5.14 -23.93 -2.71
C ASP A 345 5.61 -23.50 -1.31
N ALA A 346 5.37 -22.23 -0.95
CA ALA A 346 5.70 -21.72 0.38
C ALA A 346 4.87 -22.39 1.48
N ARG A 347 3.56 -22.60 1.25
CA ARG A 347 2.67 -23.34 2.16
C ARG A 347 3.12 -24.79 2.35
N CYS A 348 3.54 -25.46 1.26
CA CYS A 348 4.07 -26.81 1.32
C CYS A 348 5.33 -26.88 2.21
N LYS A 349 6.29 -25.98 1.97
CA LYS A 349 7.52 -25.89 2.80
C LYS A 349 7.23 -25.57 4.26
N LEU A 350 6.26 -24.71 4.53
CA LEU A 350 5.82 -24.42 5.90
C LEU A 350 5.30 -25.70 6.58
N ALA A 351 4.41 -26.44 5.91
CA ALA A 351 3.86 -27.68 6.43
C ALA A 351 4.94 -28.75 6.69
N GLU A 352 5.93 -28.86 5.79
CA GLU A 352 7.10 -29.75 5.98
C GLU A 352 7.92 -29.36 7.21
N LEU A 353 8.19 -28.07 7.40
CA LEU A 353 8.93 -27.56 8.57
C LEU A 353 8.14 -27.74 9.87
N GLU A 354 6.84 -27.51 9.85
CA GLU A 354 5.95 -27.77 11.00
C GLU A 354 5.94 -29.25 11.37
N ALA A 355 5.86 -30.16 10.39
CA ALA A 355 5.95 -31.59 10.61
C ALA A 355 7.31 -32.00 11.20
N ALA A 356 8.40 -31.46 10.66
CA ALA A 356 9.75 -31.70 11.19
C ALA A 356 9.91 -31.19 12.63
N LEU A 357 9.36 -30.01 12.93
CA LEU A 357 9.34 -29.45 14.29
C LEU A 357 8.56 -30.35 15.26
N GLN A 358 7.37 -30.83 14.86
CA GLN A 358 6.58 -31.74 15.69
C GLN A 358 7.30 -33.06 15.94
N LYS A 359 7.95 -33.62 14.92
CA LYS A 359 8.78 -34.81 15.08
C LYS A 359 9.94 -34.57 16.05
N ALA A 360 10.67 -33.47 15.91
CA ALA A 360 11.76 -33.12 16.84
C ALA A 360 11.29 -32.95 18.28
N LYS A 361 10.09 -32.37 18.49
CA LYS A 361 9.46 -32.28 19.83
C LYS A 361 9.14 -33.66 20.40
N GLN A 362 8.62 -34.58 19.57
CA GLN A 362 8.35 -35.96 19.97
C GLN A 362 9.64 -36.71 20.33
N ASP A 363 10.67 -36.59 19.49
CA ASP A 363 11.98 -37.20 19.72
C ASP A 363 12.61 -36.69 21.04
N MET A 364 12.53 -35.39 21.30
CA MET A 364 12.98 -34.80 22.57
C MET A 364 12.20 -35.35 23.77
N ALA A 365 10.87 -35.48 23.65
CA ALA A 365 10.05 -36.06 24.70
C ALA A 365 10.40 -37.54 24.97
N CYS A 366 10.76 -38.31 23.95
CA CYS A 366 11.25 -39.68 24.09
C CYS A 366 12.61 -39.72 24.79
N LEU A 367 13.58 -38.90 24.37
CA LEU A 367 14.91 -38.81 25.00
C LEU A 367 14.83 -38.42 26.48
N LEU A 368 13.93 -37.52 26.86
CA LEU A 368 13.71 -37.17 28.27
C LEU A 368 13.18 -38.36 29.09
N LYS A 369 12.32 -39.21 28.51
CA LYS A 369 11.84 -40.43 29.18
C LYS A 369 12.97 -41.44 29.35
N GLU A 370 13.73 -41.70 28.29
CA GLU A 370 14.90 -42.59 28.34
C GLU A 370 15.93 -42.11 29.38
N TYR A 371 16.21 -40.81 29.41
CA TYR A 371 17.09 -40.21 30.41
C TYR A 371 16.57 -40.40 31.84
N GLN A 372 15.25 -40.23 32.05
CA GLN A 372 14.63 -40.47 33.34
C GLN A 372 14.73 -41.94 33.76
N GLU A 373 14.53 -42.90 32.85
CA GLU A 373 14.67 -44.34 33.11
C GLU A 373 16.10 -44.72 33.49
N VAL A 374 17.11 -44.18 32.79
CA VAL A 374 18.52 -44.37 33.11
C VAL A 374 18.85 -43.76 34.47
N THR A 375 18.34 -42.57 34.77
CA THR A 375 18.53 -41.92 36.08
C THR A 375 17.92 -42.74 37.21
N ASN A 376 16.70 -43.26 37.02
CA ASN A 376 16.04 -44.13 37.98
C ASN A 376 16.86 -45.40 38.22
N SER A 377 17.40 -46.00 37.15
CA SER A 377 18.25 -47.19 37.25
C SER A 377 19.55 -46.88 38.01
N LYS A 378 20.18 -45.74 37.75
CA LYS A 378 21.38 -45.27 38.47
C LYS A 378 21.09 -45.06 39.96
N LEU A 379 19.95 -44.46 40.31
CA LEU A 379 19.56 -44.30 41.71
C LEU A 379 19.33 -45.66 42.39
N GLY A 380 18.74 -46.63 41.69
CA GLY A 380 18.63 -48.02 42.17
C GLY A 380 20.00 -48.64 42.47
N LEU A 381 20.94 -48.51 41.53
CA LEU A 381 22.31 -48.99 41.71
C LEU A 381 23.05 -48.28 42.86
N ASP A 382 22.88 -46.97 43.03
CA ASP A 382 23.48 -46.25 44.17
C ASP A 382 22.98 -46.78 45.52
N VAL A 383 21.68 -47.13 45.60
CA VAL A 383 21.09 -47.74 46.80
C VAL A 383 21.70 -49.12 47.05
N GLU A 384 21.85 -49.95 46.02
CA GLU A 384 22.52 -51.25 46.11
C GLU A 384 23.96 -51.12 46.61
N VAL A 385 24.75 -50.22 46.01
CA VAL A 385 26.12 -49.94 46.45
C VAL A 385 26.15 -49.48 47.92
N ALA A 386 25.26 -48.58 48.32
CA ALA A 386 25.17 -48.14 49.71
C ALA A 386 24.80 -49.29 50.67
N THR A 387 23.94 -50.22 50.25
CA THR A 387 23.66 -51.42 51.05
C THR A 387 24.84 -52.38 51.12
N TYR A 388 25.57 -52.60 50.01
CA TYR A 388 26.78 -53.43 50.01
C TYR A 388 27.86 -52.84 50.92
N LEU A 389 28.09 -51.53 50.89
CA LEU A 389 29.02 -50.84 51.78
C LEU A 389 28.67 -51.03 53.25
N LYS A 390 27.38 -50.90 53.63
CA LYS A 390 26.93 -51.15 55.01
C LYS A 390 27.15 -52.58 55.47
N LEU A 391 26.95 -53.57 54.59
CA LEU A 391 27.21 -54.97 54.91
C LEU A 391 28.71 -55.22 55.15
N LEU A 392 29.57 -54.64 54.31
CA LEU A 392 31.03 -54.69 54.46
C LEU A 392 31.50 -54.03 55.77
N GLU A 393 30.99 -52.85 56.13
CA GLU A 393 31.31 -52.16 57.40
C GLU A 393 30.90 -53.02 58.63
N GLY A 394 29.78 -53.74 58.54
CA GLY A 394 29.35 -54.68 59.57
C GLY A 394 30.26 -55.91 59.71
N GLU A 395 30.95 -56.30 58.64
CA GLU A 395 31.87 -57.43 58.60
C GLU A 395 33.26 -57.06 59.15
N GLU A 396 33.74 -55.82 58.94
CA GLU A 396 34.99 -55.31 59.53
C GLU A 396 34.90 -55.00 61.03
N SER A 397 33.67 -54.84 61.56
CA SER A 397 33.41 -54.53 62.98
C SER A 397 33.38 -55.76 63.90
N ARG A 398 33.72 -56.94 63.39
CA ARG A 398 33.58 -58.26 64.03
C ARG A 398 34.92 -58.95 64.16
#